data_AF-A0A6J4L066-F1
#
_entry.id   AF-A0A6J4L066-F1
#
_cell.length_a   1.000
_cell.length_b   1.000
_cell.length_c   1.000
_cell.angle_alpha   90.00
_cell.angle_beta   90.00
_cell.angle_gamma   90.00
#
_symmetry.space_group_name_H-M   'P 1'
#
loop_
_entity.id
_entity.type
_entity.pdbx_description
1 polymer ?
#
loop_
_entity_poly.entity_id
_entity_poly.type
_entity_poly.pdbx_seq_one_letter_code
_entity_poly.pdbx_strand_id
1 'polypeptide(L)'
;MSASVSPASNNISATVEKLRRLSQVEVQSGWRFCDSDSPVSSVNICNWPVAELNGKGHIAWPSGKQVLYLGQQFVIPDNLHGYPVVGLRLLLGLTWWAEDAQIFVNGELVGRGDLFDCADRVLLSSSANPG
;
A
#
# COMPACT_ATOMS: atom_id res chain seq x y z
N MET A 1 6.59 36.47 -2.14
CA MET A 1 5.22 37.01 -2.00
C MET A 1 4.31 35.82 -1.75
N SER A 2 4.01 35.53 -0.48
CA SER A 2 3.13 34.42 -0.11
C SER A 2 1.69 34.92 -0.21
N ALA A 3 0.93 34.43 -1.19
CA ALA A 3 -0.48 34.71 -1.28
C ALA A 3 -1.17 34.15 -0.02
N SER A 4 -1.82 35.02 0.74
CA SER A 4 -2.64 34.66 1.89
C SER A 4 -3.84 33.87 1.42
N VAL A 5 -3.83 32.57 1.71
CA VAL A 5 -4.92 31.64 1.39
C VAL A 5 -6.15 32.00 2.23
N SER A 6 -7.30 32.16 1.56
CA SER A 6 -8.56 32.58 2.17
C SER A 6 -9.06 31.58 3.23
N PRO A 7 -9.80 32.03 4.27
CA PRO A 7 -10.31 31.15 5.33
C PRO A 7 -11.27 30.05 4.82
N ALA A 8 -11.97 30.28 3.71
CA ALA A 8 -12.84 29.27 3.08
C ALA A 8 -12.06 28.06 2.54
N SER A 9 -10.86 28.28 1.97
CA SER A 9 -9.98 27.22 1.45
C SER A 9 -9.43 26.31 2.55
N ASN A 10 -9.15 26.86 3.74
CA ASN A 10 -8.68 26.06 4.88
C ASN A 10 -9.74 25.06 5.38
N ASN A 11 -11.01 25.44 5.33
CA ASN A 11 -12.12 24.55 5.71
C ASN A 11 -12.32 23.39 4.73
N ILE A 12 -12.09 23.61 3.42
CA ILE A 12 -12.20 22.56 2.41
C ILE A 12 -11.08 21.53 2.61
N SER A 13 -9.82 21.96 2.71
CA SER A 13 -8.69 21.04 2.91
C SER A 13 -8.83 20.21 4.18
N ALA A 14 -9.25 20.83 5.29
CA ALA A 14 -9.49 20.13 6.54
C ALA A 14 -10.64 19.11 6.42
N THR A 15 -11.70 19.47 5.69
CA THR A 15 -12.83 18.56 5.45
C THR A 15 -12.44 17.38 4.56
N VAL A 16 -11.67 17.64 3.48
CA VAL A 16 -11.16 16.59 2.60
C VAL A 16 -10.26 15.62 3.36
N GLU A 17 -9.36 16.15 4.20
CA GLU A 17 -8.48 15.32 5.02
C GLU A 17 -9.27 14.49 6.05
N LYS A 18 -10.28 15.09 6.69
CA LYS A 18 -11.20 14.36 7.57
C LYS A 18 -11.88 13.21 6.82
N LEU A 19 -12.45 13.46 5.64
CA LEU A 19 -13.14 12.43 4.86
C LEU A 19 -12.18 11.34 4.36
N ARG A 20 -10.97 11.71 3.96
CA ARG A 20 -9.93 10.76 3.53
C ARG A 20 -9.62 9.75 4.63
N ARG A 21 -9.43 10.24 5.87
CA ARG A 21 -9.14 9.39 7.04
C ARG A 21 -10.23 8.39 7.38
N LEU A 22 -11.49 8.64 6.99
CA LEU A 22 -12.58 7.69 7.21
C LEU A 22 -12.54 6.46 6.28
N SER A 23 -11.69 6.48 5.25
CA SER A 23 -11.67 5.46 4.20
C SER A 23 -10.28 5.00 3.74
N GLN A 24 -9.21 5.68 4.19
CA GLN A 24 -7.84 5.41 3.75
C GLN A 24 -6.90 5.31 4.94
N VAL A 25 -5.94 4.39 4.84
CA VAL A 25 -4.84 4.21 5.77
C VAL A 25 -3.56 4.11 4.98
N GLU A 26 -2.52 4.79 5.44
CA GLU A 26 -1.16 4.62 4.91
C GLU A 26 -0.58 3.31 5.41
N VAL A 27 -0.09 2.49 4.48
CA VAL A 27 0.39 1.13 4.74
C VAL A 27 1.80 0.88 4.20
N GLN A 28 2.53 1.96 3.90
CA GLN A 28 3.91 1.88 3.42
C GLN A 28 4.86 1.38 4.53
N SER A 29 4.55 1.65 5.79
CA SER A 29 5.25 1.04 6.92
C SER A 29 4.79 -0.41 7.11
N GLY A 30 5.71 -1.29 7.54
CA GLY A 30 5.38 -2.69 7.89
C GLY A 30 5.58 -3.71 6.77
N TRP A 31 5.81 -3.26 5.53
CA TRP A 31 6.28 -4.15 4.46
C TRP A 31 7.60 -4.79 4.85
N ARG A 32 7.71 -6.08 4.61
CA ARG A 32 8.92 -6.86 4.81
C ARG A 32 9.50 -7.28 3.48
N PHE A 33 10.81 -7.42 3.40
CA PHE A 33 11.49 -7.69 2.16
C PHE A 33 12.45 -8.87 2.23
N CYS A 34 12.67 -9.50 1.08
CA CYS A 34 13.72 -10.48 0.89
C CYS A 34 14.31 -10.37 -0.52
N ASP A 35 15.63 -10.44 -0.57
CA ASP A 35 16.46 -10.38 -1.78
C ASP A 35 17.02 -11.77 -2.13
N SER A 36 16.27 -12.83 -1.82
CA SER A 36 16.68 -14.18 -2.18
C SER A 36 16.13 -14.57 -3.54
N ASP A 37 16.98 -15.07 -4.44
CA ASP A 37 16.59 -15.75 -5.70
C ASP A 37 15.76 -17.04 -5.49
N SER A 38 15.30 -17.32 -4.26
CA SER A 38 14.55 -18.52 -3.93
C SER A 38 13.10 -18.41 -4.42
N PRO A 39 12.55 -19.44 -5.09
CA PRO A 39 11.20 -19.41 -5.61
C PRO A 39 10.15 -19.22 -4.51
N VAL A 40 9.13 -18.40 -4.81
CA VAL A 40 8.08 -17.85 -3.92
C VAL A 40 7.22 -18.91 -3.21
N SER A 41 7.39 -20.20 -3.50
CA SER A 41 6.44 -21.27 -3.13
C SER A 41 6.32 -21.56 -1.62
N SER A 42 7.13 -20.96 -0.74
CA SER A 42 7.03 -21.19 0.71
C SER A 42 7.59 -20.05 1.55
N VAL A 43 7.38 -18.81 1.14
CA VAL A 43 7.85 -17.65 1.88
C VAL A 43 6.99 -17.43 3.12
N ASN A 44 7.58 -17.63 4.30
CA ASN A 44 7.00 -17.12 5.54
C ASN A 44 7.42 -15.64 5.70
N ILE A 45 6.57 -14.73 5.20
CA ILE A 45 6.77 -13.27 5.22
C ILE A 45 7.13 -12.77 6.63
N CYS A 46 6.62 -13.43 7.68
CA CYS A 46 6.80 -13.03 9.07
C CYS A 46 8.27 -12.98 9.54
N ASN A 47 9.18 -13.70 8.87
CA ASN A 47 10.59 -13.77 9.26
C ASN A 47 11.48 -12.75 8.52
N TRP A 48 10.94 -12.04 7.54
CA TRP A 48 11.71 -11.09 6.74
C TRP A 48 11.96 -9.77 7.48
N PRO A 49 13.11 -9.12 7.28
CA PRO A 49 13.33 -7.77 7.81
C PRO A 49 12.28 -6.79 7.26
N VAL A 50 11.90 -5.82 8.08
CA VAL A 50 11.03 -4.71 7.64
C VAL A 50 11.83 -3.82 6.69
N ALA A 51 11.22 -3.45 5.58
CA ALA A 51 11.81 -2.58 4.58
C ALA A 51 11.92 -1.15 5.10
N GLU A 52 13.07 -0.52 4.87
CA GLU A 52 13.27 0.88 5.24
C GLU A 52 12.63 1.81 4.21
N LEU A 53 11.99 2.87 4.71
CA LEU A 53 11.44 3.93 3.88
C LEU A 53 12.47 5.06 3.71
N ASN A 54 12.61 5.55 2.49
CA ASN A 54 13.44 6.72 2.22
C ASN A 54 12.73 8.03 2.65
N GLY A 55 13.41 9.18 2.48
CA GLY A 55 12.84 10.49 2.84
C GLY A 55 11.58 10.92 2.06
N LYS A 56 11.15 10.15 1.05
CA LYS A 56 9.89 10.32 0.32
C LYS A 56 8.81 9.32 0.74
N GLY A 57 9.09 8.44 1.71
CA GLY A 57 8.16 7.39 2.15
C GLY A 57 8.09 6.18 1.21
N HIS A 58 9.07 6.01 0.31
CA HIS A 58 9.12 4.86 -0.59
C HIS A 58 10.09 3.79 -0.07
N ILE A 59 9.77 2.53 -0.33
CA ILE A 59 10.73 1.43 -0.22
C ILE A 59 11.66 1.53 -1.43
N ALA A 60 12.93 1.85 -1.18
CA ALA A 60 13.93 1.93 -2.23
C ALA A 60 14.68 0.60 -2.35
N TRP A 61 15.09 0.23 -3.55
CA TRP A 61 15.92 -0.94 -3.81
C TRP A 61 17.07 -0.61 -4.76
N PRO A 62 18.16 -1.40 -4.74
CA PRO A 62 19.31 -1.15 -5.59
C PRO A 62 18.97 -1.25 -7.09
N SER A 63 19.73 -0.53 -7.91
CA SER A 63 19.69 -0.69 -9.36
C SER A 63 20.34 -2.02 -9.78
N GLY A 64 20.01 -2.51 -10.98
CA GLY A 64 20.68 -3.67 -11.57
C GLY A 64 19.80 -4.89 -11.87
N LYS A 65 18.51 -4.70 -12.15
CA LYS A 65 17.55 -5.77 -12.48
C LYS A 65 17.47 -6.87 -11.41
N GLN A 66 17.58 -6.48 -10.14
CA GLN A 66 17.41 -7.39 -9.01
C GLN A 66 15.93 -7.65 -8.74
N VAL A 67 15.60 -8.89 -8.35
CA VAL A 67 14.25 -9.28 -7.95
C VAL A 67 14.09 -8.98 -6.46
N LEU A 68 13.17 -8.09 -6.13
CA LEU A 68 12.79 -7.79 -4.76
C LEU A 68 11.43 -8.40 -4.46
N TYR A 69 11.36 -9.19 -3.40
CA TYR A 69 10.07 -9.62 -2.86
C TYR A 69 9.65 -8.73 -1.71
N LEU A 70 8.40 -8.26 -1.76
CA LEU A 70 7.76 -7.47 -0.71
C LEU A 70 6.51 -8.19 -0.23
N GLY A 71 6.38 -8.32 1.09
CA GLY A 71 5.22 -8.95 1.72
C GLY A 71 4.72 -8.16 2.91
N GLN A 72 3.41 -8.10 3.07
CA GLN A 72 2.76 -7.51 4.23
C GLN A 72 1.46 -8.26 4.53
N GLN A 73 1.18 -8.45 5.82
CA GLN A 73 -0.09 -8.96 6.30
C GLN A 73 -0.93 -7.80 6.84
N PHE A 74 -2.16 -7.68 6.37
CA PHE A 74 -3.11 -6.69 6.83
C PHE A 74 -4.11 -7.31 7.79
N VAL A 75 -4.29 -6.69 8.95
CA VAL A 75 -5.40 -6.96 9.87
C VAL A 75 -6.45 -5.89 9.63
N ILE A 76 -7.69 -6.28 9.34
CA ILE A 76 -8.75 -5.32 9.03
C ILE A 76 -9.25 -4.73 10.36
N PRO A 77 -9.16 -3.40 10.59
CA PRO A 77 -9.66 -2.80 11.82
C PRO A 77 -11.19 -2.81 11.84
N ASP A 78 -11.83 -2.65 13.00
CA ASP A 78 -13.30 -2.54 13.08
C ASP A 78 -13.81 -1.25 12.42
N ASN A 79 -13.05 -0.17 12.55
CA ASN A 79 -13.41 1.16 12.07
C ASN A 79 -12.17 2.00 11.74
N LEU A 80 -12.36 3.01 10.89
CA LEU A 80 -11.40 4.09 10.66
C LEU A 80 -11.98 5.39 11.21
N HIS A 81 -11.38 5.91 12.29
CA HIS A 81 -11.84 7.13 12.95
C HIS A 81 -13.35 7.11 13.29
N GLY A 82 -13.85 5.97 13.77
CA GLY A 82 -15.26 5.77 14.13
C GLY A 82 -16.18 5.39 12.97
N TYR A 83 -15.68 5.35 11.72
CA TYR A 83 -16.46 4.89 10.57
C TYR A 83 -16.30 3.38 10.39
N PRO A 84 -17.37 2.57 10.47
CA PRO A 84 -17.28 1.12 10.39
C PRO A 84 -16.83 0.69 8.99
N VAL A 85 -15.90 -0.26 8.92
CA VAL A 85 -15.39 -0.76 7.63
C VAL A 85 -16.02 -2.08 7.19
N VAL A 86 -16.73 -2.77 8.08
CA VAL A 86 -17.38 -4.05 7.77
C VAL A 86 -18.29 -3.92 6.54
N GLY A 87 -18.19 -4.88 5.63
CA GLY A 87 -18.98 -4.90 4.39
C GLY A 87 -18.48 -3.97 3.28
N LEU A 88 -17.52 -3.08 3.55
CA LEU A 88 -16.95 -2.21 2.52
C LEU A 88 -15.98 -2.97 1.62
N ARG A 89 -15.79 -2.47 0.40
CA ARG A 89 -14.73 -2.96 -0.48
C ARG A 89 -13.37 -2.47 0.00
N LEU A 90 -12.44 -3.40 0.22
CA LEU A 90 -11.06 -3.11 0.60
C LEU A 90 -10.15 -3.17 -0.63
N LEU A 91 -9.47 -2.05 -0.91
CA LEU A 91 -8.55 -1.89 -2.02
C LEU A 91 -7.19 -1.46 -1.50
N LEU A 92 -6.11 -2.04 -2.02
CA LEU A 92 -4.74 -1.60 -1.81
C LEU A 92 -4.30 -0.72 -2.98
N GLY A 93 -3.99 0.54 -2.69
CA GLY A 93 -3.37 1.43 -3.67
C GLY A 93 -1.87 1.16 -3.75
N LEU A 94 -1.37 0.82 -4.93
CA LEU A 94 0.05 0.56 -5.18
C LEU A 94 0.59 1.49 -6.25
N THR A 95 1.87 1.83 -6.11
CA THR A 95 2.66 2.45 -7.17
C THR A 95 4.08 1.90 -7.08
N TRP A 96 4.67 1.52 -8.21
CA TRP A 96 5.99 0.90 -8.29
C TRP A 96 6.82 1.50 -9.43
N TRP A 97 8.10 1.13 -9.51
CA TRP A 97 8.99 1.51 -10.62
C TRP A 97 9.89 0.33 -10.98
N ALA A 98 9.29 -0.72 -11.55
CA ALA A 98 9.95 -1.96 -11.90
C ALA A 98 9.68 -2.33 -13.37
N GLU A 99 10.63 -3.02 -14.00
CA GLU A 99 10.47 -3.55 -15.37
C GLU A 99 9.41 -4.67 -15.43
N ASP A 100 9.28 -5.44 -14.34
CA ASP A 100 8.19 -6.40 -14.12
C ASP A 100 7.79 -6.35 -12.64
N ALA A 101 6.50 -6.14 -12.40
CA ALA A 101 5.88 -6.22 -11.08
C ALA A 101 4.77 -7.25 -11.14
N GLN A 102 4.77 -8.16 -10.17
CA GLN A 102 3.74 -9.17 -10.02
C GLN A 102 3.09 -9.02 -8.64
N ILE A 103 1.76 -8.91 -8.64
CA ILE A 103 0.99 -8.70 -7.42
C ILE A 103 0.27 -9.98 -7.05
N PHE A 104 0.50 -10.44 -5.83
CA PHE A 104 -0.16 -11.59 -5.26
C PHE A 104 -1.03 -11.20 -4.07
N VAL A 105 -2.24 -11.73 -4.00
CA VAL A 105 -3.14 -11.61 -2.84
C VAL A 105 -3.46 -13.01 -2.36
N ASN A 106 -3.17 -13.31 -1.10
CA ASN A 106 -3.36 -14.63 -0.50
C ASN A 106 -2.72 -15.78 -1.30
N GLY A 107 -1.59 -15.51 -1.97
CA GLY A 107 -0.86 -16.48 -2.79
C GLY A 107 -1.32 -16.56 -4.25
N GLU A 108 -2.41 -15.90 -4.63
CA GLU A 108 -2.90 -15.87 -6.00
C GLU A 108 -2.40 -14.64 -6.76
N LEU A 109 -1.90 -14.85 -7.99
CA LEU A 109 -1.50 -13.76 -8.87
C LEU A 109 -2.75 -13.01 -9.35
N VAL A 110 -2.91 -11.75 -8.93
CA VAL A 110 -4.07 -10.91 -9.26
C VAL A 110 -3.74 -9.79 -10.24
N GLY A 111 -2.46 -9.50 -10.46
CA GLY A 111 -2.05 -8.41 -11.34
C GLY A 111 -0.59 -8.51 -11.76
N ARG A 112 -0.28 -7.86 -12.88
CA ARG A 112 1.07 -7.63 -13.39
C ARG A 112 1.15 -6.25 -14.01
N GLY A 113 2.33 -5.65 -14.03
CA GLY A 113 2.60 -4.43 -14.79
C GLY A 113 4.08 -4.09 -14.82
N ASP A 114 4.41 -3.08 -15.60
CA ASP A 114 5.78 -2.63 -15.83
C ASP A 114 5.96 -1.15 -15.43
N LEU A 115 6.94 -0.46 -16.02
CA LEU A 115 7.20 0.95 -15.78
C LEU A 115 6.09 1.89 -16.30
N PHE A 116 5.26 1.44 -17.24
CA PHE A 116 4.16 2.21 -17.81
C PHE A 116 2.85 1.94 -17.08
N ASP A 117 2.63 0.71 -16.63
CA ASP A 117 1.46 0.31 -15.85
C ASP A 117 1.73 0.38 -14.33
N CYS A 118 2.39 1.44 -13.89
CA CYS A 118 3.10 1.48 -12.62
C CYS A 118 2.24 1.83 -11.39
N ALA A 119 0.91 1.89 -11.52
CA ALA A 119 -0.01 2.19 -10.42
C ALA A 119 -1.32 1.40 -10.56
N ASP A 120 -1.79 0.82 -9.45
CA ASP A 120 -3.00 -0.02 -9.45
C ASP A 120 -3.78 0.08 -8.12
N ARG A 121 -5.06 -0.29 -8.16
CA ARG A 121 -5.93 -0.46 -7.00
C ARG A 121 -6.36 -1.93 -6.91
N VAL A 122 -5.59 -2.68 -6.14
CA VAL A 122 -5.73 -4.13 -6.02
C VAL A 122 -6.86 -4.46 -5.04
N LEU A 123 -7.81 -5.29 -5.45
CA LEU A 123 -8.89 -5.75 -4.58
C LEU A 123 -8.34 -6.76 -3.56
N LEU A 124 -8.39 -6.42 -2.27
CA LEU A 124 -8.03 -7.33 -1.19
C LEU A 124 -9.26 -8.10 -0.67
N SER A 125 -10.40 -7.43 -0.58
CA SER A 125 -11.68 -8.04 -0.23
C SER A 125 -12.85 -7.26 -0.83
N SER A 126 -13.83 -7.97 -1.37
CA SER A 126 -15.07 -7.37 -1.86
C SER A 126 -16.01 -6.94 -0.73
N SER A 127 -15.82 -7.47 0.48
CA SER A 127 -16.60 -7.20 1.68
C SER A 127 -15.71 -7.41 2.90
N ALA A 128 -15.17 -6.33 3.44
CA ALA A 128 -14.25 -6.36 4.56
C ALA A 128 -14.90 -6.99 5.81
N ASN A 129 -14.13 -7.84 6.48
CA ASN A 129 -14.49 -8.46 7.74
C ASN A 129 -13.36 -8.15 8.73
N PRO A 130 -13.61 -7.41 9.82
CA PRO A 130 -12.58 -7.10 10.82
C PRO A 130 -11.94 -8.38 11.41
N GLY A 131 -10.65 -8.27 11.75
CA GLY A 131 -9.82 -9.38 12.23
C GLY A 131 -8.69 -9.78 11.30
#